data_AF-A0A9P0PL19-F1
#
_entry.id   AF-A0A9P0PL19-F1
#
_cell.length_a   1.000
_cell.length_b   1.000
_cell.length_c   1.000
_cell.angle_alpha   90.00
_cell.angle_beta   90.00
_cell.angle_gamma   90.00
#
_symmetry.space_group_name_H-M   'P 1'
#
loop_
_entity.id
_entity.type
_entity.pdbx_description
1 polymer ?
#
loop_
_entity_poly.entity_id
_entity_poly.type
_entity_poly.pdbx_seq_one_letter_code
_entity_poly.pdbx_strand_id
1 'polypeptide(L)'
;MLIGFNDEEGVNPYISGNYLQKSTAWEKDPSNMLFENIRVPRTKRKEFGQKLKSFYTNTSFVTDARSVIKICSDFALAMPTIRFAESASKHAQVYMFLTSQTFQPHPLAAVSGIEGVGHGEDLYYYWFNPLVTTSPGFEPMRSRMVKMISNFVKHKKPIPDAATKELFDNIEWPVVKPGRIPYVPVSSKTLEVQYNPRNYKKIKQVVDSYLTKPVTVYI
;
A
#
# COMPACT_ATOMS: atom_id res chain seq x y z
N MET A 1 2.97 0.04 -17.85
CA MET A 1 3.48 0.50 -16.55
C MET A 1 3.50 -0.67 -15.58
N LEU A 2 4.54 -0.79 -14.77
CA LEU A 2 4.59 -1.65 -13.60
C LEU A 2 4.58 -0.71 -12.39
N ILE A 3 3.69 -0.93 -11.45
CA ILE A 3 3.52 -0.07 -10.27
C ILE A 3 3.20 -0.91 -9.05
N GLY A 4 3.67 -0.49 -7.88
CA GLY A 4 3.41 -1.19 -6.64
C GLY A 4 3.70 -0.29 -5.45
N PHE A 5 3.46 -0.86 -4.28
CA PHE A 5 3.68 -0.23 -2.98
C PHE A 5 3.88 -1.36 -1.95
N ASN A 6 4.41 -1.02 -0.78
CA ASN A 6 4.62 -1.96 0.29
C ASN A 6 3.35 -2.14 1.11
N ASP A 7 3.13 -3.32 1.68
CA ASP A 7 1.87 -3.60 2.36
C ASP A 7 1.66 -2.77 3.63
N GLU A 8 2.68 -2.24 4.30
CA GLU A 8 2.52 -1.38 5.49
C GLU A 8 3.49 -0.18 5.51
N GLU A 9 3.46 0.63 4.45
CA GLU A 9 4.28 1.86 4.25
C GLU A 9 4.45 2.73 5.50
N GLY A 10 3.37 2.91 6.26
CA GLY A 10 3.25 3.76 7.45
C GLY A 10 4.00 3.25 8.67
N VAL A 11 4.49 2.00 8.69
CA VAL A 11 5.39 1.54 9.76
C VAL A 11 6.73 2.29 9.71
N ASN A 12 7.06 2.90 8.57
CA ASN A 12 8.15 3.85 8.49
C ASN A 12 7.74 5.19 9.17
N PRO A 13 8.51 5.67 10.17
CA PRO A 13 8.18 6.90 10.90
C PRO A 13 8.23 8.18 10.04
N TYR A 14 8.89 8.16 8.88
CA TYR A 14 8.79 9.29 7.93
C TYR A 14 7.39 9.41 7.33
N ILE A 15 6.67 8.29 7.20
CA ILE A 15 5.30 8.27 6.66
C ILE A 15 4.27 8.54 7.75
N SER A 16 4.38 7.87 8.90
CA SER A 16 3.41 8.01 9.99
C SER A 16 3.67 9.19 10.92
N GLY A 17 4.89 9.74 10.94
CA GLY A 17 5.31 10.77 11.88
C GLY A 17 5.13 10.34 13.34
N ASN A 18 4.74 11.28 14.21
CA ASN A 18 4.36 10.94 15.58
C ASN A 18 2.94 10.35 15.62
N TYR A 19 2.82 9.05 15.32
CA TYR A 19 1.54 8.34 15.27
C TYR A 19 0.80 8.31 16.63
N LEU A 20 1.52 8.36 17.76
CA LEU A 20 0.90 8.44 19.10
C LEU A 20 0.22 9.80 19.34
N GLN A 21 0.86 10.88 18.91
CA GLN A 21 0.26 12.21 18.94
C GLN A 21 -0.95 12.30 18.01
N LYS A 22 -0.84 11.75 16.78
CA LYS A 22 -1.96 11.66 15.83
C LYS A 22 -3.12 10.86 16.42
N SER A 23 -2.83 9.72 17.04
CA SER A 23 -3.80 8.87 17.72
C SER A 23 -4.61 9.66 18.75
N THR A 24 -3.95 10.32 19.70
CA THR A 24 -4.61 11.16 20.71
C THR A 24 -5.40 12.31 20.09
N ALA A 25 -4.85 12.98 19.08
CA ALA A 25 -5.49 14.11 18.42
C ALA A 25 -6.75 13.71 17.63
N TRP A 26 -6.70 12.60 16.91
CA TRP A 26 -7.81 12.05 16.13
C TRP A 26 -8.90 11.44 17.01
N GLU A 27 -8.52 10.87 18.16
CA GLU A 27 -9.49 10.40 19.15
C GLU A 27 -10.25 11.57 19.77
N LYS A 28 -9.54 12.64 20.15
CA LYS A 28 -10.14 13.85 20.75
C LYS A 28 -11.04 14.58 19.77
N ASP A 29 -10.60 14.73 18.51
CA ASP A 29 -11.38 15.37 17.46
C ASP A 29 -11.11 14.72 16.09
N PRO A 30 -12.04 13.88 15.60
CA PRO A 30 -11.96 13.27 14.27
C PRO A 30 -11.88 14.28 13.12
N SER A 31 -12.24 15.56 13.34
CA SER A 31 -12.10 16.59 12.30
C SER A 31 -10.64 16.87 11.91
N ASN A 32 -9.68 16.42 12.73
CA ASN A 32 -8.24 16.48 12.49
C ASN A 32 -7.70 15.37 11.57
N MET A 33 -8.55 14.42 11.15
CA MET A 33 -8.18 13.36 10.19
C MET A 33 -8.14 13.91 8.76
N LEU A 34 -7.24 14.86 8.52
CA LEU A 34 -7.03 15.51 7.23
C LEU A 34 -5.69 15.07 6.64
N PHE A 35 -5.69 14.84 5.34
CA PHE A 35 -4.51 14.46 4.57
C PHE A 35 -4.25 15.55 3.54
N GLU A 36 -2.98 15.82 3.23
CA GLU A 36 -2.56 16.99 2.45
C GLU A 36 -3.33 17.14 1.12
N ASN A 37 -3.60 16.00 0.45
CA ASN A 37 -4.24 15.96 -0.86
C ASN A 37 -5.77 15.78 -0.82
N ILE A 38 -6.39 15.89 0.36
CA ILE A 38 -7.84 15.68 0.54
C ILE A 38 -8.47 16.92 1.16
N ARG A 39 -9.22 17.65 0.33
CA ARG A 39 -9.98 18.81 0.77
C ARG A 39 -11.41 18.41 1.10
N VAL A 40 -11.76 18.46 2.39
CA VAL A 40 -13.12 18.24 2.90
C VAL A 40 -13.69 19.56 3.45
N PRO A 41 -14.95 19.94 3.12
CA PRO A 41 -15.60 21.12 3.69
C PRO A 41 -15.57 21.10 5.21
N ARG A 42 -15.29 22.24 5.85
CA ARG A 42 -15.17 22.32 7.33
C ARG A 42 -16.37 21.72 8.06
N THR A 43 -17.57 21.96 7.56
CA THR A 43 -18.85 21.45 8.11
C THR A 43 -18.99 19.92 8.05
N LYS A 44 -18.19 19.25 7.21
CA LYS A 44 -18.24 17.80 6.98
C LYS A 44 -17.04 17.02 7.54
N ARG A 45 -16.00 17.71 8.03
CA ARG A 45 -14.75 17.07 8.50
C ARG A 45 -14.97 16.08 9.64
N LYS A 46 -15.80 16.43 10.62
CA LYS A 46 -16.07 15.56 11.77
C LYS A 46 -16.76 14.27 11.33
N GLU A 47 -17.78 14.38 10.48
CA GLU A 47 -18.51 13.24 9.90
C GLU A 47 -17.58 12.35 9.05
N PHE A 48 -16.74 12.98 8.22
CA PHE A 48 -15.74 12.29 7.42
C PHE A 48 -14.75 11.50 8.29
N GLY A 49 -14.16 12.13 9.32
CA GLY A 49 -13.22 11.47 10.23
C GLY A 49 -13.84 10.30 10.99
N GLN A 50 -15.08 10.44 11.47
CA GLN A 50 -15.81 9.36 12.13
C GLN A 50 -16.06 8.16 11.19
N LYS A 51 -16.49 8.44 9.95
CA LYS A 51 -16.72 7.41 8.94
C LYS A 51 -15.42 6.79 8.45
N LEU A 52 -14.32 7.54 8.47
CA LEU A 52 -13.01 7.00 8.14
C LEU A 52 -12.52 6.07 9.24
N LYS A 53 -12.61 6.48 10.52
CA LYS A 53 -12.24 5.66 11.69
C LYS A 53 -12.87 4.26 11.63
N SER A 54 -14.16 4.16 11.30
CA SER A 54 -14.89 2.89 11.28
C SER A 54 -14.40 1.87 10.23
N PHE A 55 -13.59 2.28 9.25
CA PHE A 55 -12.93 1.32 8.34
C PHE A 55 -11.71 0.64 8.96
N TYR A 56 -11.05 1.29 9.92
CA TYR A 56 -9.75 0.86 10.43
C TYR A 56 -9.82 0.34 11.85
N THR A 57 -10.76 0.84 12.65
CA THR A 57 -10.96 0.38 14.02
C THR A 57 -12.38 0.60 14.50
N ASN A 58 -12.84 -0.32 15.35
CA ASN A 58 -14.08 -0.19 16.11
C ASN A 58 -13.81 0.21 17.57
N THR A 59 -12.54 0.43 17.94
CA THR A 59 -12.11 0.82 19.28
C THR A 59 -11.55 2.24 19.30
N SER A 60 -10.72 2.57 20.28
CA SER A 60 -10.06 3.86 20.39
C SER A 60 -8.75 3.86 19.59
N PHE A 61 -8.42 4.97 18.92
CA PHE A 61 -7.09 5.10 18.31
C PHE A 61 -5.96 5.00 19.33
N VAL A 62 -6.23 5.37 20.59
CA VAL A 62 -5.24 5.34 21.68
C VAL A 62 -4.87 3.90 22.06
N THR A 63 -5.86 3.00 22.10
CA THR A 63 -5.64 1.59 22.40
C THR A 63 -5.29 0.76 21.17
N ASP A 64 -5.59 1.26 19.97
CA ASP A 64 -5.36 0.59 18.69
C ASP A 64 -4.50 1.46 17.75
N ALA A 65 -3.31 1.86 18.21
CA ALA A 65 -2.42 2.75 17.47
C ALA A 65 -2.03 2.23 16.06
N ARG A 66 -2.10 0.92 15.82
CA ARG A 66 -1.91 0.32 14.49
C ARG A 66 -2.91 0.79 13.46
N SER A 67 -4.13 1.14 13.86
CA SER A 67 -5.14 1.65 12.94
C SER A 67 -4.73 3.02 12.37
N VAL A 68 -4.04 3.85 13.17
CA VAL A 68 -3.44 5.11 12.71
C VAL A 68 -2.35 4.85 11.68
N ILE A 69 -1.48 3.86 11.91
CA ILE A 69 -0.43 3.48 10.96
C ILE A 69 -1.02 3.00 9.63
N LYS A 70 -2.04 2.14 9.67
CA LYS A 70 -2.77 1.68 8.47
C LYS A 70 -3.40 2.84 7.69
N ILE A 71 -3.98 3.80 8.38
CA ILE A 71 -4.53 5.02 7.76
C ILE A 71 -3.40 5.81 7.08
N CYS A 72 -2.25 6.00 7.74
CA CYS A 72 -1.11 6.67 7.13
C CYS A 72 -0.60 5.94 5.89
N SER A 73 -0.44 4.62 5.94
CA SER A 73 -0.08 3.78 4.78
C SER A 73 -1.02 4.00 3.59
N ASP A 74 -2.33 4.00 3.87
CA ASP A 74 -3.35 4.13 2.85
C ASP A 74 -3.37 5.50 2.20
N PHE A 75 -3.34 6.56 3.00
CA PHE A 75 -3.54 7.92 2.50
C PHE A 75 -2.28 8.58 1.97
N ALA A 76 -1.11 8.19 2.48
CA ALA A 76 0.16 8.71 1.99
C ALA A 76 0.60 8.03 0.69
N LEU A 77 0.47 6.69 0.59
CA LEU A 77 1.07 5.92 -0.51
C LEU A 77 0.07 5.03 -1.26
N ALA A 78 -0.68 4.17 -0.57
CA ALA A 78 -1.44 3.12 -1.26
C ALA A 78 -2.58 3.69 -2.12
N MET A 79 -3.44 4.54 -1.56
CA MET A 79 -4.57 5.15 -2.26
C MET A 79 -4.16 6.00 -3.47
N PRO A 80 -3.19 6.93 -3.39
CA PRO A 80 -2.74 7.67 -4.57
C PRO A 80 -2.13 6.73 -5.63
N THR A 81 -1.35 5.73 -5.22
CA THR A 81 -0.78 4.72 -6.14
C THR A 81 -1.87 3.93 -6.87
N ILE A 82 -2.89 3.46 -6.15
CA ILE A 82 -4.01 2.71 -6.73
C ILE A 82 -4.87 3.61 -7.63
N ARG A 83 -5.17 4.85 -7.21
CA ARG A 83 -5.89 5.84 -8.04
C ARG A 83 -5.14 6.12 -9.34
N PHE A 84 -3.82 6.27 -9.26
CA PHE A 84 -2.99 6.49 -10.43
C PHE A 84 -2.98 5.27 -11.35
N ALA A 85 -2.82 4.07 -10.82
CA ALA A 85 -2.89 2.82 -11.59
C ALA A 85 -4.24 2.68 -12.32
N GLU A 86 -5.35 2.92 -11.62
CA GLU A 86 -6.70 2.90 -12.20
C GLU A 86 -6.84 3.93 -13.32
N SER A 87 -6.41 5.17 -13.10
CA SER A 87 -6.49 6.25 -14.09
C SER A 87 -5.62 5.96 -15.32
N ALA A 88 -4.35 5.60 -15.11
CA ALA A 88 -3.40 5.28 -16.17
C ALA A 88 -3.84 4.06 -17.00
N SER A 89 -4.58 3.12 -16.40
CA SER A 89 -5.06 1.92 -17.10
C SER A 89 -6.03 2.20 -18.26
N LYS A 90 -6.59 3.42 -18.34
CA LYS A 90 -7.39 3.89 -19.48
C LYS A 90 -6.55 4.13 -20.73
N HIS A 91 -5.25 4.36 -20.56
CA HIS A 91 -4.35 4.81 -21.64
C HIS A 91 -3.16 3.88 -21.85
N ALA A 92 -2.83 3.03 -20.88
CA ALA A 92 -1.72 2.09 -20.97
C ALA A 92 -2.03 0.77 -20.25
N GLN A 93 -1.32 -0.29 -20.62
CA GLN A 93 -1.32 -1.52 -19.84
C GLN A 93 -0.63 -1.26 -18.50
N VAL A 94 -1.29 -1.56 -17.38
CA VAL A 94 -0.75 -1.36 -16.03
C VAL A 94 -0.76 -2.69 -15.29
N TYR A 95 0.39 -3.11 -14.78
CA TYR A 95 0.55 -4.26 -13.90
C TYR A 95 0.78 -3.75 -12.48
N MET A 96 0.08 -4.34 -11.51
CA MET A 96 0.14 -3.90 -10.12
C MET A 96 0.69 -5.01 -9.22
N PHE A 97 1.57 -4.63 -8.29
CA PHE A 97 2.12 -5.52 -7.27
C PHE A 97 2.04 -4.88 -5.88
N LEU A 98 2.15 -5.73 -4.86
CA LEU A 98 2.26 -5.35 -3.45
C LEU A 98 3.47 -6.10 -2.86
N THR A 99 4.41 -5.41 -2.22
CA THR A 99 5.49 -6.12 -1.50
C THR A 99 4.94 -6.60 -0.16
N SER A 100 4.96 -7.91 0.11
CA SER A 100 4.25 -8.49 1.26
C SER A 100 5.08 -9.47 2.09
N GLN A 101 6.39 -9.23 2.19
CA GLN A 101 7.28 -10.03 3.02
C GLN A 101 8.30 -9.17 3.74
N THR A 102 8.30 -9.30 5.07
CA THR A 102 9.30 -8.69 5.95
C THR A 102 10.36 -9.69 6.35
N PHE A 103 11.56 -9.19 6.63
CA PHE A 103 12.74 -9.97 7.00
C PHE A 103 13.47 -9.42 8.22
N GLN A 104 12.97 -8.32 8.77
CA GLN A 104 13.50 -7.61 9.93
C GLN A 104 12.32 -7.19 10.80
N PRO A 105 12.39 -7.37 12.13
CA PRO A 105 11.43 -6.73 13.02
C PRO A 105 11.47 -5.22 12.78
N HIS A 106 10.30 -4.59 12.70
CA HIS A 106 10.22 -3.15 12.53
C HIS A 106 10.88 -2.42 13.71
N PRO A 107 11.49 -1.23 13.51
CA PRO A 107 11.84 -0.35 14.63
C PRO A 107 10.61 -0.01 15.49
N LEU A 108 9.42 -0.01 14.88
CA LEU A 108 8.11 0.10 15.54
C LEU A 108 7.55 -1.24 16.04
N ALA A 109 8.38 -2.29 16.20
CA ALA A 109 7.97 -3.59 16.74
C ALA A 109 7.32 -3.51 18.14
N ALA A 110 7.41 -2.36 18.81
CA ALA A 110 6.66 -2.04 20.02
C ALA A 110 5.14 -1.95 19.80
N VAL A 111 4.66 -1.72 18.57
CA VAL A 111 3.22 -1.73 18.27
C VAL A 111 2.79 -3.15 17.92
N SER A 112 2.26 -3.85 18.92
CA SER A 112 1.72 -5.20 18.76
C SER A 112 0.70 -5.28 17.62
N GLY A 113 0.86 -6.28 16.74
CA GLY A 113 -0.06 -6.55 15.63
C GLY A 113 0.11 -5.64 14.42
N ILE A 114 1.26 -4.96 14.27
CA ILE A 114 1.70 -4.40 12.98
C ILE A 114 2.67 -5.38 12.34
N GLU A 115 2.25 -5.89 11.20
CA GLU A 115 3.02 -6.77 10.33
C GLU A 115 3.01 -6.17 8.93
N GLY A 116 4.03 -6.51 8.13
CA GLY A 116 4.17 -6.02 6.76
C GLY A 116 5.55 -5.43 6.51
N VAL A 117 5.67 -4.71 5.41
CA VAL A 117 6.86 -4.15 4.79
C VAL A 117 6.70 -2.64 4.81
N GLY A 118 7.62 -1.95 5.48
CA GLY A 118 7.61 -0.51 5.57
C GLY A 118 8.16 0.19 4.34
N HIS A 119 7.97 1.50 4.32
CA HIS A 119 8.48 2.33 3.24
C HIS A 119 10.00 2.17 3.08
N GLY A 120 10.43 1.82 1.86
CA GLY A 120 11.83 1.65 1.49
C GLY A 120 12.44 0.28 1.80
N GLU A 121 11.74 -0.63 2.47
CA GLU A 121 12.28 -1.97 2.78
C GLU A 121 12.35 -2.88 1.54
N ASP A 122 11.50 -2.65 0.55
CA ASP A 122 11.55 -3.33 -0.74
C ASP A 122 12.86 -3.07 -1.50
N LEU A 123 13.55 -1.96 -1.20
CA LEU A 123 14.84 -1.62 -1.79
C LEU A 123 15.92 -2.67 -1.50
N TYR A 124 15.80 -3.42 -0.41
CA TYR A 124 16.76 -4.48 -0.07
C TYR A 124 16.73 -5.67 -1.03
N TYR A 125 15.68 -5.83 -1.84
CA TYR A 125 15.64 -6.85 -2.89
C TYR A 125 16.41 -6.43 -4.15
N TYR A 126 16.58 -5.13 -4.35
CA TYR A 126 17.24 -4.58 -5.55
C TYR A 126 18.70 -4.25 -5.28
N TRP A 127 19.00 -3.80 -4.06
CA TRP A 127 20.31 -3.31 -3.67
C TRP A 127 20.85 -4.18 -2.54
N PHE A 128 22.13 -4.54 -2.64
CA PHE A 128 22.78 -5.39 -1.66
C PHE A 128 22.70 -4.77 -0.26
N ASN A 129 22.16 -5.53 0.70
CA ASN A 129 22.15 -5.17 2.10
C ASN A 129 22.48 -6.41 2.96
N PRO A 130 23.64 -6.44 3.64
CA PRO A 130 24.06 -7.61 4.41
C PRO A 130 23.14 -7.92 5.60
N LEU A 131 22.28 -6.99 6.02
CA LEU A 131 21.37 -7.17 7.16
C LEU A 131 20.21 -8.13 6.89
N VAL A 132 19.86 -8.37 5.61
CA VAL A 132 18.67 -9.17 5.26
C VAL A 132 18.99 -10.38 4.39
N THR A 133 20.21 -10.48 3.87
CA THR A 133 20.60 -11.52 2.91
C THR A 133 20.57 -12.94 3.49
N THR A 134 20.61 -13.08 4.81
CA THR A 134 20.56 -14.37 5.50
C THR A 134 19.16 -14.74 6.00
N SER A 135 18.17 -13.87 5.84
CA SER A 135 16.82 -14.10 6.36
C SER A 135 16.08 -15.18 5.54
N PRO A 136 15.36 -16.12 6.20
CA PRO A 136 14.65 -17.20 5.51
C PRO A 136 13.62 -16.66 4.50
N GLY A 137 13.73 -17.09 3.24
CA GLY A 137 12.85 -16.64 2.15
C GLY A 137 13.34 -15.40 1.41
N PHE A 138 14.45 -14.78 1.81
CA PHE A 138 15.01 -13.60 1.16
C PHE A 138 15.36 -13.88 -0.32
N GLU A 139 16.11 -14.95 -0.60
CA GLU A 139 16.54 -15.25 -1.98
C GLU A 139 15.38 -15.55 -2.95
N PRO A 140 14.35 -16.36 -2.59
CA PRO A 140 13.18 -16.52 -3.44
C PRO A 140 12.43 -15.20 -3.70
N MET A 141 12.23 -14.38 -2.66
CA MET A 141 11.58 -13.07 -2.78
C MET A 141 12.39 -12.13 -3.66
N ARG A 142 13.70 -12.04 -3.41
CA ARG A 142 14.65 -11.25 -4.20
C ARG A 142 14.65 -11.67 -5.67
N SER A 143 14.69 -12.98 -5.94
CA SER A 143 14.64 -13.53 -7.29
C SER A 143 13.38 -13.09 -8.03
N ARG A 144 12.22 -13.16 -7.37
CA ARG A 144 10.94 -12.66 -7.92
C ARG A 144 10.99 -11.16 -8.18
N MET A 145 11.42 -10.35 -7.22
CA MET A 145 11.47 -8.89 -7.35
C MET A 145 12.38 -8.43 -8.50
N VAL A 146 13.61 -8.97 -8.58
CA VAL A 146 14.57 -8.65 -9.64
C VAL A 146 14.07 -9.13 -11.00
N LYS A 147 13.51 -10.35 -11.08
CA LYS A 147 13.00 -10.92 -12.33
C LYS A 147 11.77 -10.15 -12.84
N MET A 148 10.86 -9.77 -11.95
CA MET A 148 9.68 -8.94 -12.26
C MET A 148 10.09 -7.62 -12.94
N ILE A 149 10.98 -6.84 -12.32
CA ILE A 149 11.39 -5.54 -12.87
C ILE A 149 12.18 -5.72 -14.16
N SER A 150 13.17 -6.62 -14.18
CA SER A 150 14.01 -6.82 -15.36
C SER A 150 13.23 -7.33 -16.58
N ASN A 151 12.28 -8.23 -16.38
CA ASN A 151 11.37 -8.68 -17.43
C ASN A 151 10.46 -7.54 -17.91
N PHE A 152 9.91 -6.74 -17.00
CA PHE A 152 9.09 -5.60 -17.42
C PHE A 152 9.89 -4.57 -18.22
N VAL A 153 11.14 -4.30 -17.84
CA VAL A 153 12.03 -3.41 -18.60
C VAL A 153 12.25 -3.94 -20.03
N LYS A 154 12.59 -5.23 -20.16
CA LYS A 154 12.92 -5.89 -21.44
C LYS A 154 11.70 -6.13 -22.33
N HIS A 155 10.59 -6.56 -21.77
CA HIS A 155 9.45 -7.13 -22.50
C HIS A 155 8.14 -6.38 -22.28
N LYS A 156 8.11 -5.35 -21.43
CA LYS A 156 6.89 -4.64 -20.97
C LYS A 156 5.86 -5.57 -20.31
N LYS A 157 6.29 -6.74 -19.83
CA LYS A 157 5.49 -7.76 -19.15
C LYS A 157 6.27 -8.36 -17.96
N PRO A 158 5.68 -8.50 -16.76
CA PRO A 158 6.35 -9.11 -15.62
C PRO A 158 6.70 -10.59 -15.83
N ILE A 159 5.81 -11.34 -16.49
CA ILE A 159 5.93 -12.78 -16.75
C ILE A 159 5.85 -13.01 -18.27
N PRO A 160 6.97 -12.93 -19.01
CA PRO A 160 6.97 -13.02 -20.47
C PRO A 160 7.13 -14.45 -21.01
N ASP A 161 7.68 -15.37 -20.22
CA ASP A 161 8.12 -16.71 -20.66
C ASP A 161 7.78 -17.81 -19.64
N ALA A 162 7.92 -19.08 -20.05
CA ALA A 162 7.56 -20.25 -19.24
C ALA A 162 8.45 -20.41 -17.99
N ALA A 163 9.75 -20.12 -18.09
CA ALA A 163 10.66 -20.18 -16.95
C ALA A 163 10.27 -19.15 -15.87
N THR A 164 9.85 -17.96 -16.28
CA THR A 164 9.30 -16.97 -15.36
C THR A 164 7.95 -17.40 -14.82
N LYS A 165 7.08 -18.06 -15.60
CA LYS A 165 5.79 -18.57 -15.06
C LYS A 165 6.01 -19.47 -13.86
N GLU A 166 6.94 -20.41 -13.92
CA GLU A 166 7.26 -21.29 -12.79
C GLU A 166 7.71 -20.51 -11.54
N LEU A 167 8.59 -19.51 -11.72
CA LEU A 167 9.04 -18.65 -10.61
C LEU A 167 7.89 -17.90 -9.92
N PHE A 168 6.82 -17.60 -10.65
CA PHE A 168 5.64 -16.89 -10.17
C PHE A 168 4.43 -17.83 -10.01
N ASP A 169 4.65 -19.10 -9.67
CA ASP A 169 3.60 -20.07 -9.34
C ASP A 169 2.56 -20.26 -10.46
N ASN A 170 3.00 -20.11 -11.71
CA ASN A 170 2.19 -20.22 -12.93
C ASN A 170 0.99 -19.27 -13.00
N ILE A 171 1.02 -18.16 -12.25
CA ILE A 171 -0.03 -17.15 -12.35
C ILE A 171 0.02 -16.45 -13.71
N GLU A 172 -1.15 -16.08 -14.21
CA GLU A 172 -1.27 -15.05 -15.23
C GLU A 172 -1.38 -13.70 -14.53
N TRP A 173 -0.50 -12.75 -14.84
CA TRP A 173 -0.55 -11.41 -14.22
C TRP A 173 -1.49 -10.51 -15.02
N PRO A 174 -2.74 -10.27 -14.58
CA PRO A 174 -3.67 -9.46 -15.33
C PRO A 174 -3.31 -7.97 -15.26
N VAL A 175 -3.70 -7.24 -16.30
CA VAL A 175 -3.62 -5.78 -16.31
C VAL A 175 -4.77 -5.16 -15.51
N VAL A 176 -4.49 -4.03 -14.87
CA VAL A 176 -5.49 -3.17 -14.25
C VAL A 176 -6.44 -2.62 -15.32
N LYS A 177 -7.71 -2.46 -14.93
CA LYS A 177 -8.75 -1.78 -15.71
C LYS A 177 -9.58 -0.87 -14.79
N PRO A 178 -10.26 0.16 -15.32
CA PRO A 178 -11.18 0.96 -14.53
C PRO A 178 -12.20 0.09 -13.78
N GLY A 179 -12.34 0.25 -12.47
CA GLY A 179 -13.23 -0.55 -11.64
C GLY A 179 -12.76 -1.98 -11.33
N ARG A 180 -11.66 -2.47 -11.93
CA ARG A 180 -11.08 -3.80 -11.66
C ARG A 180 -9.57 -3.67 -11.46
N ILE A 181 -9.17 -3.71 -10.19
CA ILE A 181 -7.77 -3.55 -9.76
C ILE A 181 -7.23 -4.89 -9.27
N PRO A 182 -6.77 -5.78 -10.17
CA PRO A 182 -5.98 -6.93 -9.78
C PRO A 182 -4.57 -6.50 -9.36
N TYR A 183 -3.97 -7.25 -8.45
CA TYR A 183 -2.57 -7.10 -8.05
C TYR A 183 -2.00 -8.45 -7.61
N VAL A 184 -0.68 -8.55 -7.55
CA VAL A 184 0.01 -9.72 -7.00
C VAL A 184 0.76 -9.30 -5.73
N PRO A 185 0.46 -9.89 -4.56
CA PRO A 185 1.28 -9.76 -3.36
C PRO A 185 2.54 -10.60 -3.50
N VAL A 186 3.65 -9.95 -3.86
CA VAL A 186 4.93 -10.61 -4.09
C VAL A 186 5.56 -10.94 -2.74
N SER A 187 5.81 -12.22 -2.55
CA SER A 187 6.49 -12.80 -1.40
C SER A 187 7.29 -14.04 -1.83
N SER A 188 7.89 -14.75 -0.89
CA SER A 188 8.52 -16.06 -1.06
C SER A 188 7.53 -17.22 -0.94
N LYS A 189 6.26 -16.95 -0.63
CA LYS A 189 5.18 -17.95 -0.55
C LYS A 189 4.46 -18.07 -1.88
N THR A 190 3.56 -19.05 -2.01
CA THR A 190 2.72 -19.20 -3.20
C THR A 190 2.00 -17.90 -3.54
N LEU A 191 2.12 -17.48 -4.80
CA LEU A 191 1.52 -16.25 -5.31
C LEU A 191 0.13 -16.51 -5.87
N GLU A 192 -0.77 -15.58 -5.60
CA GLU A 192 -2.11 -15.58 -6.17
C GLU A 192 -2.48 -14.17 -6.60
N VAL A 193 -3.27 -14.08 -7.67
CA VAL A 193 -3.82 -12.80 -8.11
C VAL A 193 -4.94 -12.40 -7.15
N GLN A 194 -4.77 -11.26 -6.50
CA GLN A 194 -5.76 -10.68 -5.61
C GLN A 194 -6.41 -9.45 -6.24
N TYR A 195 -7.49 -8.97 -5.63
CA TYR A 195 -8.28 -7.84 -6.12
C TYR A 195 -8.58 -6.86 -5.01
N ASN A 196 -8.78 -5.59 -5.39
CA ASN A 196 -9.19 -4.53 -4.46
C ASN A 196 -8.20 -4.36 -3.28
N PRO A 197 -6.93 -4.01 -3.58
CA PRO A 197 -5.88 -3.92 -2.57
C PRO A 197 -6.31 -2.99 -1.43
N ARG A 198 -6.06 -3.43 -0.19
CA ARG A 198 -6.32 -2.66 1.04
C ARG A 198 -7.72 -2.03 1.11
N ASN A 199 -8.74 -2.77 0.68
CA ASN A 199 -10.15 -2.31 0.68
C ASN A 199 -10.41 -1.01 -0.10
N TYR A 200 -9.55 -0.70 -1.07
CA TYR A 200 -9.52 0.55 -1.82
C TYR A 200 -10.89 1.04 -2.29
N LYS A 201 -11.70 0.20 -2.93
CA LYS A 201 -13.01 0.59 -3.49
C LYS A 201 -13.93 1.21 -2.44
N LYS A 202 -14.01 0.61 -1.25
CA LYS A 202 -14.87 1.07 -0.16
C LYS A 202 -14.39 2.40 0.40
N ILE A 203 -13.09 2.51 0.67
CA ILE A 203 -12.48 3.73 1.23
C ILE A 203 -12.58 4.87 0.20
N LYS A 204 -12.25 4.60 -1.07
CA LYS A 204 -12.38 5.54 -2.19
C LYS A 204 -13.79 6.11 -2.28
N GLN A 205 -14.81 5.26 -2.20
CA GLN A 205 -16.22 5.71 -2.26
C GLN A 205 -16.55 6.71 -1.13
N VAL A 206 -16.07 6.44 0.08
CA VAL A 206 -16.26 7.37 1.20
C VAL A 206 -15.50 8.65 0.96
N VAL A 207 -14.20 8.60 0.66
CA VAL A 207 -13.39 9.79 0.38
C VAL A 207 -14.05 10.65 -0.70
N ASP A 208 -14.43 10.06 -1.84
CA ASP A 208 -15.01 10.79 -2.97
C ASP A 208 -16.34 11.47 -2.63
N SER A 209 -17.10 10.95 -1.66
CA SER A 209 -18.37 11.55 -1.20
C SER A 209 -18.20 12.82 -0.36
N TYR A 210 -17.01 13.05 0.22
CA TYR A 210 -16.71 14.21 1.07
C TYR A 210 -15.75 15.22 0.43
N LEU A 211 -15.16 14.90 -0.73
CA LEU A 211 -14.23 15.79 -1.42
C LEU A 211 -14.93 17.05 -1.94
N THR A 212 -14.33 18.21 -1.66
CA THR A 212 -14.65 19.45 -2.36
C THR A 212 -14.16 19.35 -3.81
N LYS A 213 -15.05 19.59 -4.77
CA LYS A 213 -14.69 19.72 -6.19
C LYS A 213 -14.33 21.17 -6.52
N PRO A 214 -13.42 21.41 -7.50
CA PRO A 214 -12.60 20.43 -8.20
C PRO A 214 -11.52 19.84 -7.27
N VAL A 215 -11.19 18.57 -7.48
CA VAL A 215 -10.14 17.90 -6.71
C VAL A 215 -8.78 18.40 -7.20
N THR A 216 -8.03 19.07 -6.35
CA THR A 216 -6.65 19.48 -6.64
C THR A 216 -5.72 18.29 -6.41
N VAL A 217 -5.00 17.87 -7.44
CA VAL A 217 -4.09 16.69 -7.40
C VAL A 217 -2.61 17.11 -7.29
N TYR A 218 -2.31 18.39 -7.55
CA TYR A 218 -0.97 18.98 -7.46
C TYR A 218 -1.04 20.21 -6.55
N ILE A 219 -0.24 20.24 -5.49
CA ILE A 219 0.00 21.43 -4.66
C ILE A 219 1.42 21.88 -4.93
#